data_AF-A0A925TFM7-F1
#
_entry.id   AF-A0A925TFM7-F1
#
_cell.length_a   1.000
_cell.length_b   1.000
_cell.length_c   1.000
_cell.angle_alpha   90.00
_cell.angle_beta   90.00
_cell.angle_gamma   90.00
#
_symmetry.space_group_name_H-M   'P 1'
#
loop_
_entity.id
_entity.type
_entity.pdbx_description
1 polymer ?
#
loop_
_entity_poly.entity_id
_entity_poly.type
_entity_poly.pdbx_seq_one_letter_code
_entity_poly.pdbx_strand_id
1 'polypeptide(L)'
;MKTDDMPGMDHDMAGMDHGDMSHDMAMHGLLGGYGLSREASGTSWQPQAAPHSAIHLPAEDWMVMLHGRVSGIADWQSGPRGDDQVFSTSMVMGMASKDLANGDTFGLKAMLSGDAFMGRRGYPLLLASGETADGTTHLVDRQHPHDLFMELAASYSHPLSQSDSVFVYAGYPGEPA
;
A
#
# COMPACT_ATOMS: atom_id res chain seq x y z
N MET A 1 -68.51 37.61 11.56
CA MET A 1 -67.39 37.84 10.62
C MET A 1 -66.58 39.00 11.17
N LYS A 2 -65.52 38.69 11.93
CA LYS A 2 -64.48 39.60 12.39
C LYS A 2 -63.31 38.71 12.86
N THR A 3 -62.19 38.85 12.17
CA THR A 3 -60.88 38.25 12.48
C THR A 3 -60.27 38.95 13.69
N ASP A 4 -59.31 38.28 14.34
CA ASP A 4 -57.97 38.78 14.72
C ASP A 4 -57.46 37.85 15.86
N ASP A 5 -56.61 36.86 15.57
CA ASP A 5 -55.15 36.89 15.40
C ASP A 5 -54.42 36.59 16.73
N MET A 6 -53.83 35.40 16.85
CA MET A 6 -52.84 35.05 17.88
C MET A 6 -51.57 34.60 17.17
N PRO A 7 -50.40 35.20 17.47
CA PRO A 7 -49.16 34.89 16.78
C PRO A 7 -48.64 33.52 17.22
N GLY A 8 -48.63 32.57 16.28
CA GLY A 8 -47.89 31.32 16.42
C GLY A 8 -46.41 31.60 16.32
N MET A 9 -45.65 31.09 17.28
CA MET A 9 -44.19 31.20 17.37
C MET A 9 -43.53 30.61 16.11
N ASP A 10 -42.82 31.46 15.37
CA ASP A 10 -41.80 31.04 14.40
C ASP A 10 -40.65 30.39 15.19
N HIS A 11 -40.52 29.07 15.06
CA HIS A 11 -39.28 28.39 15.41
C HIS A 11 -38.32 28.48 14.22
N ASP A 12 -37.59 29.58 14.17
CA ASP A 12 -36.35 29.70 13.40
C ASP A 12 -35.39 28.59 13.83
N MET A 13 -35.30 27.53 13.03
CA MET A 13 -34.22 26.54 13.11
C MET A 13 -32.99 27.10 12.37
N ALA A 14 -32.52 28.27 12.82
CA ALA A 14 -31.21 28.80 12.46
C ALA A 14 -30.18 28.14 13.38
N GLY A 15 -29.27 27.36 12.79
CA GLY A 15 -28.13 26.78 13.51
C GLY A 15 -28.23 25.28 13.72
N MET A 16 -28.32 24.51 12.64
CA MET A 16 -27.58 23.24 12.63
C MET A 16 -26.14 23.59 12.30
N ASP A 17 -25.37 23.77 13.37
CA ASP A 17 -23.93 23.65 13.38
C ASP A 17 -23.60 22.27 12.80
N HIS A 18 -23.28 22.23 11.51
CA HIS A 18 -22.64 21.09 10.88
C HIS A 18 -21.21 21.03 11.41
N GLY A 19 -21.11 20.65 12.68
CA GLY A 19 -19.86 20.40 13.37
C GLY A 19 -19.06 19.45 12.51
N ASP A 20 -18.00 20.00 11.94
CA ASP A 20 -16.72 19.37 11.62
C ASP A 20 -16.80 17.83 11.59
N MET A 21 -17.51 17.30 10.58
CA MET A 21 -17.28 15.93 10.15
C MET A 21 -15.93 15.97 9.43
N SER A 22 -14.88 15.98 10.25
CA SER A 22 -13.66 15.26 9.96
C SER A 22 -14.07 13.81 9.71
N HIS A 23 -14.61 13.56 8.51
CA HIS A 23 -14.35 12.32 7.84
C HIS A 23 -12.83 12.28 7.73
N ASP A 24 -12.20 11.70 8.76
CA ASP A 24 -11.04 10.87 8.52
C ASP A 24 -11.39 10.13 7.24
N MET A 25 -10.72 10.49 6.15
CA MET A 25 -10.79 9.79 4.89
C MET A 25 -10.16 8.43 5.18
N ALA A 26 -10.94 7.58 5.85
CA ALA A 26 -10.55 6.25 6.24
C ALA A 26 -10.46 5.49 4.93
N MET A 27 -9.25 5.52 4.38
CA MET A 27 -8.89 4.86 3.15
C MET A 27 -9.35 3.42 3.22
N HIS A 28 -10.16 3.01 2.26
CA HIS A 28 -10.49 1.61 2.04
C HIS A 28 -9.40 0.94 1.21
N GLY A 29 -9.42 -0.39 1.22
CA GLY A 29 -8.55 -1.23 0.42
C GLY A 29 -8.87 -1.11 -1.06
N LEU A 30 -7.89 -1.47 -1.90
CA LEU A 30 -8.01 -1.35 -3.36
C LEU A 30 -8.95 -2.38 -3.96
N LEU A 31 -9.19 -3.49 -3.24
CA LEU A 31 -9.94 -4.64 -3.73
C LEU A 31 -11.33 -4.77 -3.10
N GLY A 32 -11.66 -3.94 -2.09
CA GLY A 32 -12.99 -3.92 -1.49
C GLY A 32 -13.13 -2.93 -0.32
N GLY A 33 -14.35 -2.83 0.22
CA GLY A 33 -14.72 -1.86 1.26
C GLY A 33 -14.17 -2.08 2.68
N TYR A 34 -13.04 -2.77 2.82
CA TYR A 34 -12.35 -2.94 4.10
C TYR A 34 -11.32 -1.81 4.31
N GLY A 35 -10.92 -1.52 5.55
CA GLY A 35 -9.91 -0.48 5.81
C GLY A 35 -8.53 -0.82 5.24
N LEU A 36 -7.80 0.17 4.74
CA LEU A 36 -6.48 0.03 4.10
C LEU A 36 -5.44 -0.70 4.98
N SER A 37 -5.57 -0.70 6.31
CA SER A 37 -4.67 -1.45 7.18
C SER A 37 -4.73 -2.97 6.99
N ARG A 38 -5.80 -3.48 6.37
CA ARG A 38 -5.94 -4.89 5.98
C ARG A 38 -5.41 -5.17 4.57
N GLU A 39 -5.02 -4.14 3.82
CA GLU A 39 -4.42 -4.30 2.50
C GLU A 39 -3.02 -4.90 2.67
N ALA A 40 -2.81 -6.06 2.03
CA ALA A 40 -1.58 -6.84 2.14
C ALA A 40 -1.28 -7.51 0.80
N SER A 41 -0.05 -8.02 0.63
CA SER A 41 0.35 -8.67 -0.61
C SER A 41 -0.21 -10.09 -0.72
N GLY A 42 -0.87 -10.42 -1.83
CA GLY A 42 -1.33 -11.78 -2.15
C GLY A 42 -2.31 -12.36 -1.13
N THR A 43 -2.06 -13.59 -0.67
CA THR A 43 -2.88 -14.25 0.38
C THR A 43 -2.47 -13.87 1.81
N SER A 44 -1.65 -12.83 1.98
CA SER A 44 -1.20 -12.41 3.31
C SER A 44 -2.36 -11.90 4.15
N TRP A 45 -2.33 -12.18 5.44
CA TRP A 45 -3.30 -11.64 6.39
C TRP A 45 -2.63 -10.60 7.30
N GLN A 46 -3.22 -9.40 7.37
CA GLN A 46 -2.80 -8.33 8.28
C GLN A 46 -3.89 -8.09 9.33
N PRO A 47 -3.55 -8.09 10.64
CA PRO A 47 -4.46 -7.61 11.67
C PRO A 47 -4.79 -6.13 11.42
N GLN A 48 -6.04 -5.74 11.64
CA GLN A 48 -6.44 -4.32 11.51
C GLN A 48 -5.66 -3.37 12.42
N ALA A 49 -5.16 -3.86 13.55
CA ALA A 49 -4.35 -3.11 14.51
C ALA A 49 -2.87 -2.98 14.10
N ALA A 50 -2.44 -3.61 13.00
CA ALA A 50 -1.08 -3.46 12.51
C ALA A 50 -0.86 -2.01 12.06
N PRO A 51 0.18 -1.32 12.57
CA PRO A 51 0.45 0.04 12.14
C PRO A 51 0.93 0.04 10.69
N HIS A 52 0.27 0.82 9.83
CA HIS A 52 0.75 1.12 8.50
C HIS A 52 1.24 2.57 8.46
N SER A 53 2.54 2.78 8.67
CA SER A 53 3.13 4.12 8.65
C SER A 53 3.44 4.55 7.22
N ALA A 54 2.56 5.34 6.61
CA ALA A 54 2.76 5.86 5.27
C ALA A 54 2.38 7.34 5.19
N ILE A 55 2.87 8.02 4.16
CA ILE A 55 2.47 9.38 3.84
C ILE A 55 1.25 9.28 2.94
N HIS A 56 0.14 9.88 3.36
CA HIS A 56 -1.10 9.95 2.59
C HIS A 56 -1.28 11.36 2.03
N LEU A 57 -1.47 11.46 0.71
CA LEU A 57 -1.57 12.73 -0.01
C LEU A 57 -2.88 12.74 -0.83
N PRO A 58 -3.84 13.61 -0.51
CA PRO A 58 -4.96 13.87 -1.40
C PRO A 58 -4.46 14.63 -2.65
N ALA A 59 -4.92 14.22 -3.83
CA ALA A 59 -4.58 14.80 -5.12
C ALA A 59 -5.81 14.82 -6.04
N GLU A 60 -6.61 15.87 -5.94
CA GLU A 60 -7.92 15.97 -6.62
C GLU A 60 -8.81 14.76 -6.26
N ASP A 61 -9.16 13.94 -7.26
CA ASP A 61 -9.96 12.72 -7.06
C ASP A 61 -9.14 11.51 -6.59
N TRP A 62 -7.82 11.68 -6.43
CA TRP A 62 -6.92 10.60 -6.05
C TRP A 62 -6.50 10.70 -4.60
N MET A 63 -6.30 9.53 -4.01
CA MET A 63 -5.60 9.38 -2.76
C MET A 63 -4.33 8.60 -3.00
N VAL A 64 -3.20 9.27 -2.79
CA VAL A 64 -1.88 8.68 -2.97
C VAL A 64 -1.33 8.29 -1.61
N MET A 65 -0.74 7.11 -1.54
CA MET A 65 -0.02 6.63 -0.37
C MET A 65 1.42 6.31 -0.78
N LEU A 66 2.38 6.85 -0.03
CA LEU A 66 3.80 6.59 -0.20
C LEU A 66 4.34 5.96 1.08
N HIS A 67 4.89 4.77 0.94
CA HIS A 67 5.58 4.06 2.01
C HIS A 67 6.97 3.69 1.53
N GLY A 68 7.98 3.74 2.40
CA GLY A 68 9.30 3.35 1.98
C GLY A 68 10.30 3.30 3.11
N ARG A 69 11.41 2.62 2.84
CA ARG A 69 12.52 2.41 3.75
C ARG A 69 13.81 2.33 2.97
N VAL A 70 14.87 2.88 3.57
CA VAL A 70 16.26 2.64 3.16
C VAL A 70 17.04 2.25 4.41
N SER A 71 17.96 1.31 4.30
CA SER A 71 18.77 0.86 5.43
C SER A 71 20.19 0.60 4.96
N GLY A 72 21.16 1.22 5.63
CA GLY A 72 22.58 0.93 5.45
C GLY A 72 22.99 -0.21 6.37
N ILE A 73 23.72 -1.18 5.84
CA ILE A 73 24.10 -2.41 6.52
C ILE A 73 25.60 -2.61 6.34
N ALA A 74 26.27 -2.97 7.43
CA ALA A 74 27.63 -3.46 7.40
C ALA A 74 27.63 -4.85 8.03
N ASP A 75 28.03 -5.84 7.25
CA ASP A 75 27.99 -7.25 7.61
C ASP A 75 29.41 -7.81 7.63
N TRP A 76 29.73 -8.56 8.67
CA TRP A 76 31.02 -9.22 8.85
C TRP A 76 30.80 -10.65 9.32
N GLN A 77 31.18 -11.62 8.51
CA GLN A 77 30.90 -13.03 8.76
C GLN A 77 32.21 -13.82 8.81
N SER A 78 32.45 -14.48 9.93
CA SER A 78 33.68 -15.25 10.15
C SER A 78 33.61 -16.67 9.56
N GLY A 79 34.78 -17.25 9.29
CA GLY A 79 34.95 -18.65 8.87
C GLY A 79 35.10 -18.84 7.36
N PRO A 80 35.38 -20.06 6.88
CA PRO A 80 35.77 -20.31 5.48
C PRO A 80 34.69 -19.98 4.44
N ARG A 81 33.43 -19.84 4.86
CA ARG A 81 32.27 -19.53 4.02
C ARG A 81 31.72 -18.11 4.25
N GLY A 82 32.27 -17.39 5.24
CA GLY A 82 31.84 -16.03 5.55
C GLY A 82 32.39 -15.00 4.57
N ASP A 83 31.73 -13.86 4.49
CA ASP A 83 32.16 -12.70 3.69
C ASP A 83 31.80 -11.40 4.43
N ASP A 84 32.50 -10.32 4.07
CA ASP A 84 32.35 -9.00 4.69
C ASP A 84 31.88 -7.99 3.63
N GLN A 85 30.79 -7.27 3.90
CA GLN A 85 30.25 -6.30 2.94
C GLN A 85 29.50 -5.15 3.62
N VAL A 86 29.70 -3.94 3.10
CA VAL A 86 28.84 -2.79 3.37
C VAL A 86 27.91 -2.61 2.17
N PHE A 87 26.60 -2.54 2.43
CA PHE A 87 25.58 -2.42 1.40
C PHE A 87 24.36 -1.65 1.91
N SER A 88 23.41 -1.37 1.02
CA SER A 88 22.14 -0.74 1.34
C SER A 88 21.01 -1.60 0.83
N THR A 89 19.92 -1.67 1.59
CA THR A 89 18.65 -2.27 1.17
C THR A 89 17.56 -1.21 1.17
N SER A 90 16.64 -1.28 0.22
CA SER A 90 15.62 -0.27 0.03
C SER A 90 14.34 -0.82 -0.57
N MET A 91 13.22 -0.22 -0.16
CA MET A 91 11.91 -0.47 -0.74
C MET A 91 11.14 0.85 -0.75
N VAL A 92 10.49 1.15 -1.87
CA VAL A 92 9.54 2.25 -2.01
C VAL A 92 8.27 1.69 -2.61
N MET A 93 7.17 1.87 -1.91
CA MET A 93 5.82 1.54 -2.34
C MET A 93 5.05 2.83 -2.58
N GLY A 94 4.48 2.94 -3.78
CA GLY A 94 3.49 3.93 -4.12
C GLY A 94 2.16 3.25 -4.40
N MET A 95 1.09 3.76 -3.81
CA MET A 95 -0.27 3.41 -4.15
C MET A 95 -1.05 4.66 -4.52
N ALA A 96 -1.95 4.54 -5.47
CA ALA A 96 -2.90 5.59 -5.81
C ALA A 96 -4.27 4.96 -6.01
N SER A 97 -5.28 5.47 -5.32
CA SER A 97 -6.67 5.06 -5.50
C SER A 97 -7.54 6.23 -5.91
N LYS A 98 -8.57 5.94 -6.69
CA LYS A 98 -9.60 6.89 -7.07
C LYS A 98 -10.96 6.21 -6.99
N ASP A 99 -11.88 6.83 -6.28
CA ASP A 99 -13.28 6.43 -6.30
C ASP A 99 -14.00 7.07 -7.47
N LEU A 100 -14.81 6.25 -8.16
CA LEU A 100 -15.57 6.63 -9.33
C LEU A 100 -17.02 6.94 -8.94
N ALA A 101 -17.69 7.77 -9.75
CA ALA A 101 -19.05 8.23 -9.45
C ALA A 101 -20.09 7.09 -9.35
N ASN A 102 -19.80 5.92 -9.89
CA ASN A 102 -20.65 4.72 -9.79
C ASN A 102 -20.38 3.88 -8.53
N GLY A 103 -19.48 4.31 -7.65
CA GLY A 103 -19.10 3.60 -6.42
C GLY A 103 -17.92 2.63 -6.61
N ASP A 104 -17.34 2.56 -7.80
CA ASP A 104 -16.21 1.68 -8.10
C ASP A 104 -14.89 2.31 -7.66
N THR A 105 -13.88 1.49 -7.40
CA THR A 105 -12.55 1.95 -7.04
C THR A 105 -11.53 1.50 -8.07
N PHE A 106 -10.77 2.46 -8.59
CA PHE A 106 -9.60 2.20 -9.44
C PHE A 106 -8.33 2.36 -8.62
N GLY A 107 -7.46 1.37 -8.67
CA GLY A 107 -6.21 1.31 -7.89
C GLY A 107 -4.99 1.14 -8.77
N LEU A 108 -3.90 1.79 -8.39
CA LEU A 108 -2.56 1.60 -8.93
C LEU A 108 -1.60 1.30 -7.78
N LYS A 109 -0.68 0.36 -7.99
CA LYS A 109 0.36 -0.01 -7.02
C LYS A 109 1.69 -0.16 -7.74
N ALA A 110 2.75 0.36 -7.13
CA ALA A 110 4.11 0.17 -7.59
C ALA A 110 5.02 -0.08 -6.39
N MET A 111 5.80 -1.15 -6.44
CA MET A 111 6.83 -1.46 -5.45
C MET A 111 8.19 -1.51 -6.15
N LEU A 112 9.10 -0.65 -5.70
CA LEU A 112 10.42 -0.45 -6.29
C LEU A 112 11.52 -0.74 -5.28
N SER A 113 12.66 -1.24 -5.77
CA SER A 113 13.86 -1.43 -4.96
C SER A 113 15.08 -0.80 -5.62
N GLY A 114 15.87 -0.08 -4.83
CA GLY A 114 17.22 0.35 -5.24
C GLY A 114 18.26 -0.77 -5.19
N ASP A 115 17.91 -1.94 -4.64
CA ASP A 115 18.84 -3.06 -4.45
C ASP A 115 19.34 -3.60 -5.79
N ALA A 116 18.55 -3.44 -6.85
CA ALA A 116 18.86 -3.81 -8.22
C ALA A 116 20.21 -3.25 -8.72
N PHE A 117 20.68 -2.13 -8.15
CA PHE A 117 21.96 -1.51 -8.51
C PHE A 117 23.17 -2.10 -7.77
N MET A 118 22.97 -3.04 -6.83
CA MET A 118 24.03 -3.71 -6.06
C MET A 118 24.84 -4.71 -6.91
N GLY A 119 24.28 -5.14 -8.03
CA GLY A 119 24.88 -6.13 -8.92
C GLY A 119 24.56 -7.57 -8.56
N ARG A 120 24.86 -8.46 -9.50
CA ARG A 120 24.35 -9.85 -9.55
C ARG A 120 24.75 -10.75 -8.38
N ARG A 121 25.86 -10.43 -7.70
CA ARG A 121 26.33 -11.19 -6.54
C ARG A 121 25.52 -10.90 -5.28
N GLY A 122 24.76 -9.81 -5.24
CA GLY A 122 23.99 -9.39 -4.06
C GLY A 122 24.84 -9.22 -2.81
N TYR A 123 24.28 -9.59 -1.65
CA TYR A 123 24.90 -9.40 -0.34
C TYR A 123 25.14 -10.73 0.40
N PRO A 124 26.04 -10.79 1.39
CA PRO A 124 26.34 -12.00 2.14
C PRO A 124 25.13 -12.40 2.98
N LEU A 125 24.86 -13.70 3.04
CA LEU A 125 23.85 -14.28 3.91
C LEU A 125 24.25 -15.73 4.18
N LEU A 126 25.08 -15.93 5.20
CA LEU A 126 25.67 -17.23 5.50
C LEU A 126 24.59 -18.31 5.66
N LEU A 127 24.84 -19.50 5.11
CA LEU A 127 23.93 -20.66 5.11
C LEU A 127 22.69 -20.49 4.21
N ALA A 128 22.47 -19.33 3.61
CA ALA A 128 21.45 -19.18 2.59
C ALA A 128 21.87 -19.87 1.29
N SER A 129 20.90 -20.49 0.63
CA SER A 129 20.97 -20.79 -0.80
C SER A 129 19.95 -19.87 -1.46
N GLY A 130 20.44 -18.86 -2.17
CA GLY A 130 19.61 -17.86 -2.80
C GLY A 130 19.11 -18.28 -4.18
N GLU A 131 18.38 -17.35 -4.80
CA GLU A 131 18.07 -17.39 -6.23
C GLU A 131 19.36 -17.30 -7.07
N THR A 132 19.22 -17.42 -8.39
CA THR A 132 20.35 -17.31 -9.30
C THR A 132 20.80 -15.86 -9.47
N ALA A 133 22.11 -15.63 -9.49
CA ALA A 133 22.72 -14.32 -9.76
C ALA A 133 22.35 -13.74 -11.14
N ASP A 134 22.09 -14.62 -12.11
CA ASP A 134 21.94 -14.28 -13.54
C ASP A 134 20.95 -15.19 -14.29
N GLY A 135 20.04 -15.86 -13.56
CA GLY A 135 19.15 -16.87 -14.13
C GLY A 135 19.78 -18.27 -14.26
N THR A 136 21.08 -18.41 -14.03
CA THR A 136 21.79 -19.70 -14.21
C THR A 136 22.67 -20.11 -13.03
N THR A 137 23.35 -19.16 -12.41
CA THR A 137 24.33 -19.43 -11.33
C THR A 137 23.68 -19.23 -9.98
N HIS A 138 23.45 -20.31 -9.23
CA HIS A 138 22.90 -20.22 -7.87
C HIS A 138 23.82 -19.47 -6.91
N LEU A 139 23.22 -18.62 -6.07
CA LEU A 139 23.92 -17.98 -4.97
C LEU A 139 23.99 -18.94 -3.78
N VAL A 140 25.20 -19.13 -3.24
CA VAL A 140 25.46 -19.87 -2.00
C VAL A 140 26.11 -18.92 -1.01
N ASP A 141 25.63 -18.93 0.24
CA ASP A 141 26.02 -18.01 1.32
C ASP A 141 25.77 -16.53 0.98
N ARG A 142 24.86 -16.28 0.04
CA ARG A 142 24.50 -14.95 -0.47
C ARG A 142 23.03 -14.91 -0.88
N GLN A 143 22.48 -13.70 -0.88
CA GLN A 143 21.12 -13.43 -1.31
C GLN A 143 21.12 -12.49 -2.52
N HIS A 144 20.24 -12.77 -3.49
CA HIS A 144 20.03 -11.91 -4.66
C HIS A 144 19.37 -10.58 -4.22
N PRO A 145 19.79 -9.41 -4.75
CA PRO A 145 19.07 -8.17 -4.52
C PRO A 145 17.66 -8.24 -5.15
N HIS A 146 16.72 -7.46 -4.62
CA HIS A 146 15.44 -7.32 -5.29
C HIS A 146 15.59 -6.68 -6.67
N ASP A 147 14.72 -7.07 -7.61
CA ASP A 147 14.57 -6.39 -8.88
C ASP A 147 14.12 -4.93 -8.68
N LEU A 148 14.42 -4.08 -9.67
CA LEU A 148 14.05 -2.66 -9.60
C LEU A 148 12.53 -2.49 -9.46
N PHE A 149 11.78 -3.32 -10.17
CA PHE A 149 10.32 -3.39 -10.10
C PHE A 149 9.95 -4.71 -9.41
N MET A 150 9.59 -4.63 -8.13
CA MET A 150 9.07 -5.76 -7.38
C MET A 150 7.57 -5.94 -7.64
N GLU A 151 6.85 -4.84 -7.90
CA GLU A 151 5.46 -4.89 -8.32
C GLU A 151 5.09 -3.67 -9.18
N LEU A 152 4.29 -3.90 -10.22
CA LEU A 152 3.55 -2.88 -10.94
C LEU A 152 2.16 -3.43 -11.21
N ALA A 153 1.13 -2.82 -10.62
CA ALA A 153 -0.22 -3.35 -10.72
C ALA A 153 -1.29 -2.27 -10.87
N ALA A 154 -2.39 -2.69 -11.49
CA ALA A 154 -3.64 -1.95 -11.54
C ALA A 154 -4.79 -2.86 -11.08
N SER A 155 -5.73 -2.29 -10.36
CA SER A 155 -6.96 -2.97 -9.94
C SER A 155 -8.19 -2.14 -10.24
N TYR A 156 -9.30 -2.84 -10.44
CA TYR A 156 -10.62 -2.26 -10.53
C TYR A 156 -11.56 -3.08 -9.66
N SER A 157 -12.20 -2.46 -8.68
CA SER A 157 -13.15 -3.13 -7.78
C SER A 157 -14.55 -2.54 -7.93
N HIS A 158 -15.54 -3.42 -8.00
CA HIS A 158 -16.95 -3.10 -8.06
C HIS A 158 -17.64 -3.65 -6.80
N PRO A 159 -18.26 -2.80 -5.95
CA PRO A 159 -19.00 -3.27 -4.79
C PRO A 159 -20.32 -3.94 -5.20
N LEU A 160 -20.58 -5.10 -4.64
CA LEU A 160 -21.86 -5.83 -4.78
C LEU A 160 -22.79 -5.55 -3.60
N SER A 161 -22.22 -5.32 -2.42
CA SER A 161 -22.91 -5.00 -1.16
C SER A 161 -22.01 -4.13 -0.28
N GLN A 162 -22.40 -3.89 0.98
CA GLN A 162 -21.55 -3.22 1.95
C GLN A 162 -20.32 -4.06 2.37
N SER A 163 -20.36 -5.38 2.14
CA SER A 163 -19.31 -6.31 2.56
C SER A 163 -18.66 -7.09 1.41
N ASP A 164 -19.30 -7.09 0.24
CA ASP A 164 -18.90 -7.92 -0.89
C ASP A 164 -18.50 -7.06 -2.09
N SER A 165 -17.42 -7.45 -2.76
CA SER A 165 -16.92 -6.80 -3.96
C SER A 165 -16.41 -7.84 -4.95
N VAL A 166 -16.46 -7.52 -6.23
CA VAL A 166 -15.77 -8.26 -7.29
C VAL A 166 -14.69 -7.35 -7.87
N PHE A 167 -13.52 -7.89 -8.17
CA PHE A 167 -12.42 -7.09 -8.69
C PHE A 167 -11.70 -7.78 -9.85
N VAL A 168 -11.00 -6.96 -10.64
CA VAL A 168 -10.02 -7.38 -11.63
C VAL A 168 -8.67 -6.80 -11.19
N TYR A 169 -7.63 -7.64 -11.21
CA TYR A 169 -6.25 -7.26 -10.91
C TYR A 169 -5.34 -7.66 -12.07
N ALA A 170 -4.45 -6.77 -12.47
CA ALA A 170 -3.42 -7.02 -13.46
C ALA A 170 -2.08 -6.47 -12.95
N GLY A 171 -1.04 -7.30 -12.96
CA GLY A 171 0.29 -6.88 -12.52
C GLY A 171 1.42 -7.47 -13.37
N TYR A 172 2.53 -6.72 -13.48
CA TYR A 172 3.74 -7.14 -14.18
C TYR A 172 5.01 -6.41 -13.68
N PRO A 173 5.79 -7.01 -12.77
CA PRO A 173 5.43 -8.17 -11.94
C PRO A 173 4.22 -7.86 -11.05
N GLY A 174 3.38 -8.85 -10.77
CA GLY A 174 2.23 -8.72 -9.87
C GLY A 174 2.47 -9.46 -8.56
N GLU A 175 1.61 -9.21 -7.57
CA GLU A 175 1.63 -9.98 -6.33
C GLU A 175 1.35 -11.47 -6.60
N PRO A 176 2.00 -12.39 -5.87
CA PRO A 176 1.64 -13.80 -5.91
C PRO A 176 0.21 -14.00 -5.41
N ALA A 177 -0.59 -14.74 -6.17
CA ALA A 177 -1.98 -15.06 -5.84
C ALA A 177 -2.11 -16.17 -4.78
#